data_AF-A0AAV8WJ35-F1
#
_entry.id   AF-A0AAV8WJ35-F1
#
_cell.length_a   1.000
_cell.length_b   1.000
_cell.length_c   1.000
_cell.angle_alpha   90.00
_cell.angle_beta   90.00
_cell.angle_gamma   90.00
#
_symmetry.space_group_name_H-M   'P 1'
#
loop_
_entity.id
_entity.type
_entity.pdbx_description
1 polymer ?
#
loop_
_entity_poly.entity_id
_entity_poly.type
_entity_poly.pdbx_seq_one_letter_code
_entity_poly.pdbx_strand_id
1 'polypeptide(L)'
;MVNSKALLGDIHPKASDVLKCKVFPVLKNDDITNTIRYDRLLIIYGNIQCQKYRDQHHYDMIRSRLRLMGRFLTLLKSKCQTVTDFDSVYNPRNFDSIVETMNEMGNYDKVLGVYEKPTIPTTIGTALKYIGKLKVSDCIKNQDEKVKAETENLMALLKTDLNSTVNKTAAESLLKQKRQKTVILPSTEDIKTLNLYLLENLNKHYQVLMTGFNQHSFLQLNKLSLIKTLVFNRRRPGELQRALVTDYKNLQVIEEGNHFSIRGKLGRGVPVLITKHIKKCLDLLLSCRKQAGVDPNNPYLFGIPQTKNETNKNFRHLRAVNLIRKYSVKCGANPALEQRSFVNMSRPNLFF
;
A
#
# COMPACT_ATOMS: atom_id res chain seq x y z
N MET A 1 -14.26 17.64 30.13
CA MET A 1 -14.21 16.25 29.62
C MET A 1 -15.07 16.19 28.37
N VAL A 2 -14.47 16.25 27.17
CA VAL A 2 -15.21 16.27 25.90
C VAL A 2 -15.38 14.83 25.41
N ASN A 3 -16.64 14.39 25.36
CA ASN A 3 -17.08 13.10 24.82
C ASN A 3 -16.54 12.87 23.40
N SER A 4 -15.52 12.02 23.29
CA SER A 4 -14.89 11.62 22.02
C SER A 4 -15.59 10.41 21.36
N LYS A 5 -16.92 10.31 21.56
CA LYS A 5 -17.80 9.29 20.96
C LYS A 5 -18.50 9.80 19.68
N ALA A 6 -17.84 10.65 18.90
CA ALA A 6 -18.38 11.11 17.62
C ALA A 6 -17.94 10.17 16.48
N LEU A 7 -18.91 9.37 15.97
CA LEU A 7 -18.95 8.74 14.62
C LEU A 7 -18.08 7.49 14.34
N LEU A 8 -17.83 6.63 15.33
CA LEU A 8 -17.55 5.21 15.02
C LEU A 8 -18.90 4.50 14.95
N GLY A 9 -19.52 4.44 13.77
CA GLY A 9 -20.69 3.56 13.58
C GLY A 9 -20.34 2.14 14.04
N ASP A 10 -21.25 1.49 14.77
CA ASP A 10 -20.97 0.22 15.43
C ASP A 10 -20.34 -0.79 14.46
N ILE A 11 -19.08 -1.14 14.70
CA ILE A 11 -18.40 -2.23 13.99
C ILE A 11 -18.70 -3.50 14.79
N HIS A 12 -18.84 -4.64 14.10
CA HIS A 12 -19.08 -5.94 14.71
C HIS A 12 -18.26 -6.14 16.01
N PRO A 13 -18.86 -6.64 17.12
CA PRO A 13 -18.23 -6.66 18.44
C PRO A 13 -16.86 -7.34 18.49
N LYS A 14 -16.68 -8.40 17.68
CA LYS A 14 -15.40 -9.12 17.54
C LYS A 14 -14.26 -8.30 16.91
N ALA A 15 -14.49 -7.09 16.41
CA ALA A 15 -13.42 -6.27 15.82
C ALA A 15 -12.42 -5.81 16.89
N SER A 16 -11.13 -6.02 16.60
CA SER A 16 -10.01 -5.57 17.44
C SER A 16 -9.87 -4.05 17.43
N ASP A 17 -9.20 -3.50 18.44
CA ASP A 17 -8.95 -2.06 18.54
C ASP A 17 -8.15 -1.52 17.34
N VAL A 18 -7.19 -2.31 16.83
CA VAL A 18 -6.44 -1.92 15.62
C VAL A 18 -7.38 -1.81 14.42
N LEU A 19 -8.26 -2.79 14.24
CA LEU A 19 -9.22 -2.79 13.14
C LEU A 19 -10.20 -1.59 13.27
N LYS A 20 -10.74 -1.34 14.47
CA LYS A 20 -11.66 -0.25 14.79
C LYS A 20 -11.03 1.14 14.65
N CYS A 21 -9.79 1.32 15.11
CA CYS A 21 -9.16 2.64 15.22
C CYS A 21 -8.25 3.00 14.04
N LYS A 22 -7.67 2.01 13.34
CA LYS A 22 -6.62 2.26 12.32
C LYS A 22 -7.04 1.92 10.90
N VAL A 23 -7.92 0.93 10.73
CA VAL A 23 -8.30 0.38 9.42
C VAL A 23 -9.67 0.90 8.98
N PHE A 24 -10.72 0.68 9.78
CA PHE A 24 -12.09 1.08 9.43
C PHE A 24 -12.32 2.59 9.26
N PRO A 25 -11.74 3.49 10.08
CA PRO A 25 -12.02 4.92 9.98
C PRO A 25 -11.58 5.56 8.66
N VAL A 26 -10.71 4.88 7.90
CA VAL A 26 -10.21 5.33 6.59
C VAL A 26 -10.83 4.55 5.43
N LEU A 27 -11.80 3.67 5.70
CA LEU A 27 -12.59 3.07 4.64
C LEU A 27 -13.56 4.11 4.08
N LYS A 28 -13.80 4.07 2.77
CA LYS A 28 -14.85 4.90 2.15
C LYS A 28 -16.19 4.52 2.76
N ASN A 29 -17.00 5.50 3.15
CA ASN A 29 -18.35 5.25 3.62
C ASN A 29 -19.25 4.94 2.42
N ASP A 30 -19.46 3.65 2.15
CA ASP A 30 -20.29 3.13 1.07
C ASP A 30 -20.81 1.73 1.43
N ASP A 31 -21.69 1.18 0.58
CA ASP A 31 -22.36 -0.10 0.82
C ASP A 31 -21.38 -1.25 1.01
N ILE A 32 -20.25 -1.22 0.32
CA ILE A 32 -19.18 -2.23 0.49
C ILE A 32 -18.66 -2.22 1.93
N THR A 33 -18.39 -1.03 2.49
CA THR A 33 -17.94 -0.93 3.89
C THR A 33 -19.03 -1.38 4.85
N ASN A 34 -20.30 -1.09 4.56
CA ASN A 34 -21.42 -1.57 5.38
C ASN A 34 -21.54 -3.09 5.36
N THR A 35 -21.40 -3.73 4.19
CA THR A 35 -21.35 -5.19 4.07
C THR A 35 -20.25 -5.79 4.94
N ILE A 36 -19.06 -5.20 4.94
CA ILE A 36 -17.91 -5.71 5.72
C ILE A 36 -18.08 -5.44 7.22
N ARG A 37 -18.70 -4.31 7.59
CA ARG A 37 -18.78 -3.81 8.98
C ARG A 37 -19.44 -4.80 9.93
N TYR A 38 -20.43 -5.54 9.45
CA TYR A 38 -21.24 -6.46 10.24
C TYR A 38 -20.97 -7.93 9.92
N ASP A 39 -20.15 -8.23 8.92
CA ASP A 39 -19.80 -9.59 8.56
C ASP A 39 -18.77 -10.18 9.55
N ARG A 40 -19.21 -11.12 10.37
CA ARG A 40 -18.42 -11.75 11.43
C ARG A 40 -17.11 -12.34 10.91
N LEU A 41 -17.15 -13.09 9.81
CA LEU A 41 -16.01 -13.85 9.32
C LEU A 41 -14.97 -12.94 8.64
N LEU A 42 -15.42 -11.89 7.93
CA LEU A 42 -14.55 -10.84 7.40
C LEU A 42 -13.89 -10.00 8.50
N ILE A 43 -14.59 -9.77 9.61
CA ILE A 43 -14.03 -9.06 10.76
C ILE A 43 -12.92 -9.89 11.43
N ILE A 44 -13.14 -11.20 11.61
CA ILE A 44 -12.10 -12.11 12.11
C ILE A 44 -10.90 -12.13 11.15
N TYR A 45 -11.14 -12.22 9.85
CA TYR A 45 -10.09 -12.13 8.84
C TYR A 45 -9.31 -10.82 8.96
N GLY A 46 -10.00 -9.67 9.06
CA GLY A 46 -9.41 -8.35 9.24
C GLY A 46 -8.54 -8.26 10.50
N ASN A 47 -8.99 -8.81 11.62
CA ASN A 47 -8.20 -8.87 12.86
C ASN A 47 -6.88 -9.62 12.67
N ILE A 48 -6.93 -10.79 12.04
CA ILE A 48 -5.75 -11.62 11.83
C ILE A 48 -4.79 -10.95 10.84
N GLN A 49 -5.31 -10.28 9.81
CA GLN A 49 -4.47 -9.46 8.94
C GLN A 49 -3.76 -8.34 9.73
N CYS A 50 -4.43 -7.70 10.68
CA CYS A 50 -3.82 -6.67 11.54
C CYS A 50 -2.74 -7.24 12.47
N GLN A 51 -2.94 -8.45 13.00
CA GLN A 51 -1.94 -9.15 13.83
C GLN A 51 -0.69 -9.53 13.04
N LYS A 52 -0.90 -10.02 11.80
CA LYS A 52 0.18 -10.43 10.88
C LYS A 52 0.96 -9.23 10.32
N TYR A 53 0.27 -8.14 10.02
CA TYR A 53 0.82 -6.98 9.35
C TYR A 53 0.71 -5.74 10.25
N ARG A 54 1.73 -5.55 11.09
CA ARG A 54 1.70 -4.55 12.17
C ARG A 54 2.07 -3.14 11.73
N ASP A 55 2.95 -3.02 10.73
CA ASP A 55 3.41 -1.71 10.27
C ASP A 55 2.27 -0.90 9.63
N GLN A 56 2.21 0.41 9.92
CA GLN A 56 1.15 1.31 9.46
C GLN A 56 0.90 1.27 7.95
N HIS A 57 1.96 1.12 7.15
CA HIS A 57 1.86 1.09 5.69
C HIS A 57 1.11 -0.15 5.16
N HIS A 58 0.98 -1.22 5.96
CA HIS A 58 0.20 -2.39 5.58
C HIS A 58 -1.31 -2.16 5.69
N TYR A 59 -1.77 -1.17 6.47
CA TYR A 59 -3.21 -0.94 6.64
C TYR A 59 -3.90 -0.58 5.32
N ASP A 60 -3.20 0.09 4.38
CA ASP A 60 -3.69 0.33 3.02
C ASP A 60 -3.99 -0.99 2.28
N MET A 61 -3.11 -1.99 2.41
CA MET A 61 -3.30 -3.32 1.84
C MET A 61 -4.45 -4.06 2.53
N ILE A 62 -4.55 -4.01 3.86
CA ILE A 62 -5.63 -4.66 4.61
C ILE A 62 -6.99 -4.10 4.19
N ARG A 63 -7.12 -2.77 4.12
CA ARG A 63 -8.34 -2.08 3.64
C ARG A 63 -8.71 -2.51 2.23
N SER A 64 -7.72 -2.54 1.32
CA SER A 64 -7.92 -2.99 -0.06
C SER A 64 -8.44 -4.44 -0.12
N ARG A 65 -7.84 -5.35 0.66
CA ARG A 65 -8.26 -6.76 0.73
C ARG A 65 -9.67 -6.90 1.30
N LEU A 66 -9.98 -6.23 2.40
CA LEU A 66 -11.32 -6.26 3.00
C LEU A 66 -12.38 -5.74 2.01
N ARG A 67 -12.10 -4.60 1.36
CA ARG A 67 -13.00 -4.05 0.33
C ARG A 67 -13.17 -4.94 -0.88
N LEU A 68 -12.11 -5.65 -1.30
CA LEU A 68 -12.21 -6.64 -2.37
C LEU A 68 -13.14 -7.79 -1.98
N MET A 69 -13.00 -8.33 -0.76
CA MET A 69 -13.89 -9.39 -0.28
C MET A 69 -15.33 -8.90 -0.09
N GLY A 70 -15.53 -7.67 0.37
CA GLY A 70 -16.87 -7.07 0.44
C GLY A 70 -17.53 -6.95 -0.94
N ARG A 71 -16.79 -6.51 -1.97
CA ARG A 71 -17.29 -6.48 -3.36
C ARG A 71 -17.63 -7.87 -3.88
N PHE A 72 -16.76 -8.84 -3.61
CA PHE A 72 -17.00 -10.24 -3.96
C PHE A 72 -18.30 -10.76 -3.33
N LEU A 73 -18.51 -10.53 -2.03
CA LEU A 73 -19.72 -10.96 -1.35
C LEU A 73 -20.96 -10.28 -1.92
N THR A 74 -20.92 -8.96 -2.15
CA THR A 74 -22.05 -8.23 -2.74
C THR A 74 -22.43 -8.79 -4.11
N LEU A 75 -21.45 -9.08 -4.98
CA LEU A 75 -21.73 -9.65 -6.30
C LEU A 75 -22.20 -11.12 -6.22
N LEU A 76 -21.65 -11.90 -5.30
CA LEU A 76 -22.09 -13.28 -5.08
C LEU A 76 -23.55 -13.34 -4.61
N LYS A 77 -23.94 -12.43 -3.70
CA LYS A 77 -25.33 -12.30 -3.22
C LYS A 77 -26.33 -12.05 -4.33
N SER A 78 -25.99 -11.23 -5.33
CA SER A 78 -26.89 -10.96 -6.45
C SER A 78 -27.07 -12.16 -7.39
N LYS A 79 -26.14 -13.13 -7.35
CA LYS A 79 -26.20 -14.35 -8.17
C LYS A 79 -26.77 -15.56 -7.41
N CYS A 80 -26.58 -15.60 -6.10
CA CYS A 80 -26.89 -16.75 -5.27
C CYS A 80 -27.68 -16.33 -4.03
N GLN A 81 -29.00 -16.56 -4.04
CA GLN A 81 -29.90 -16.14 -2.97
C GLN A 81 -29.65 -16.84 -1.63
N THR A 82 -28.97 -18.01 -1.64
CA THR A 82 -28.60 -18.75 -0.43
C THR A 82 -27.46 -18.08 0.35
N VAL A 83 -26.73 -17.15 -0.28
CA VAL A 83 -25.61 -16.45 0.34
C VAL A 83 -26.09 -15.15 0.97
N THR A 84 -25.96 -15.02 2.28
CA THR A 84 -26.35 -13.83 3.07
C THR A 84 -25.17 -13.15 3.74
N ASP A 85 -24.08 -13.87 3.98
CA ASP A 85 -22.85 -13.42 4.63
C ASP A 85 -21.67 -14.30 4.19
N PHE A 86 -20.45 -14.00 4.63
CA PHE A 86 -19.29 -14.84 4.31
C PHE A 86 -19.36 -16.25 4.92
N ASP A 87 -20.13 -16.46 5.98
CA ASP A 87 -20.29 -17.77 6.58
C ASP A 87 -21.05 -18.70 5.61
N SER A 88 -22.15 -18.24 5.02
CA SER A 88 -22.94 -18.96 4.02
C SER A 88 -22.21 -19.22 2.69
N VAL A 89 -21.14 -18.47 2.39
CA VAL A 89 -20.28 -18.76 1.22
C VAL A 89 -19.69 -20.18 1.28
N TYR A 90 -19.45 -20.72 2.48
CA TYR A 90 -18.77 -22.00 2.67
C TYR A 90 -19.62 -23.26 2.46
N ASN A 91 -20.73 -23.15 1.74
CA ASN A 91 -21.49 -24.31 1.28
C ASN A 91 -20.93 -24.79 -0.09
N PRO A 92 -20.62 -26.09 -0.26
CA PRO A 92 -20.12 -26.64 -1.53
C PRO A 92 -21.00 -26.34 -2.75
N ARG A 93 -22.33 -26.23 -2.57
CA ARG A 93 -23.28 -25.92 -3.65
C ARG A 93 -23.05 -24.54 -4.28
N ASN A 94 -22.35 -23.65 -3.59
CA ASN A 94 -22.08 -22.30 -4.06
C ASN A 94 -20.81 -22.22 -4.94
N PHE A 95 -20.09 -23.33 -5.14
CA PHE A 95 -18.79 -23.33 -5.83
C PHE A 95 -18.85 -22.73 -7.24
N ASP A 96 -19.83 -23.13 -8.05
CA ASP A 96 -19.96 -22.62 -9.42
C ASP A 96 -20.26 -21.11 -9.43
N SER A 97 -21.14 -20.65 -8.53
CA SER A 97 -21.43 -19.22 -8.37
C SER A 97 -20.19 -18.44 -7.88
N ILE A 98 -19.32 -19.04 -7.07
CA ILE A 98 -18.04 -18.45 -6.65
C ILE A 98 -17.14 -18.26 -7.87
N VAL A 99 -16.97 -19.30 -8.71
CA VAL A 99 -16.13 -19.24 -9.92
C VAL A 99 -16.68 -18.21 -10.90
N GLU A 100 -17.98 -18.18 -11.13
CA GLU A 100 -18.63 -17.20 -12.00
C GLU A 100 -18.41 -15.76 -11.50
N THR A 101 -18.58 -15.53 -10.20
CA THR A 101 -18.33 -14.23 -9.57
C THR A 101 -16.87 -13.80 -9.74
N MET A 102 -15.92 -14.72 -9.56
CA MET A 102 -14.50 -14.45 -9.77
C MET A 102 -14.18 -14.13 -11.24
N ASN A 103 -14.84 -14.83 -12.17
CA ASN A 103 -14.71 -14.59 -13.61
C ASN A 103 -15.18 -13.21 -14.00
N GLU A 104 -16.34 -12.80 -13.52
CA GLU A 104 -16.91 -11.47 -13.76
C GLU A 104 -16.01 -10.37 -13.16
N MET A 105 -15.59 -10.50 -11.90
CA MET A 105 -14.71 -9.50 -11.28
C MET A 105 -13.33 -9.41 -11.94
N GLY A 106 -12.85 -10.52 -12.52
CA GLY A 106 -11.61 -10.58 -13.27
C GLY A 106 -11.73 -10.08 -14.71
N ASN A 107 -12.94 -9.79 -15.19
CA ASN A 107 -13.26 -9.56 -16.60
C ASN A 107 -12.69 -10.70 -17.47
N TYR A 108 -13.15 -11.92 -17.23
CA TYR A 108 -12.75 -13.11 -17.98
C TYR A 108 -13.38 -13.12 -19.37
N ASP A 109 -12.54 -13.17 -20.40
CA ASP A 109 -12.97 -13.39 -21.77
C ASP A 109 -13.11 -14.89 -22.04
N LYS A 110 -14.35 -15.35 -22.24
CA LYS A 110 -14.66 -16.75 -22.52
C LYS A 110 -14.15 -17.23 -23.87
N VAL A 111 -13.99 -16.33 -24.85
CA VAL A 111 -13.52 -16.66 -26.20
C VAL A 111 -12.00 -16.75 -26.22
N LEU A 112 -11.33 -15.74 -25.66
CA LEU A 112 -9.87 -15.67 -25.65
C LEU A 112 -9.22 -16.48 -24.52
N GLY A 113 -9.98 -16.88 -23.51
CA GLY A 113 -9.48 -17.62 -22.35
C GLY A 113 -8.53 -16.79 -21.49
N VAL A 114 -8.73 -15.47 -21.39
CA VAL A 114 -7.84 -14.56 -20.66
C VAL A 114 -8.59 -13.62 -19.74
N TYR A 115 -7.93 -13.23 -18.65
CA TYR A 115 -8.41 -12.17 -17.76
C TYR A 115 -7.83 -10.82 -18.14
N GLU A 116 -8.68 -9.79 -18.16
CA GLU A 116 -8.22 -8.40 -18.16
C GLU A 116 -7.60 -8.01 -16.80
N LYS A 117 -8.17 -8.52 -15.70
CA LYS A 117 -7.75 -8.18 -14.33
C LYS A 117 -7.34 -9.42 -13.52
N PRO A 118 -6.28 -10.15 -13.93
CA PRO A 118 -5.93 -11.45 -13.34
C PRO A 118 -5.56 -11.42 -11.85
N THR A 119 -5.13 -10.26 -11.33
CA THR A 119 -4.77 -10.14 -9.90
C THR A 119 -5.99 -10.26 -8.98
N ILE A 120 -7.18 -9.89 -9.45
CA ILE A 120 -8.43 -9.94 -8.67
C ILE A 120 -8.80 -11.38 -8.31
N PRO A 121 -9.05 -12.30 -9.26
CA PRO A 121 -9.42 -13.68 -8.94
C PRO A 121 -8.32 -14.39 -8.13
N THR A 122 -7.04 -14.14 -8.45
CA THR A 122 -5.91 -14.69 -7.65
C THR A 122 -5.98 -14.27 -6.18
N THR A 123 -6.28 -12.98 -5.92
CA THR A 123 -6.35 -12.44 -4.55
C THR A 123 -7.58 -12.97 -3.81
N ILE A 124 -8.73 -13.06 -4.48
CA ILE A 124 -9.97 -13.63 -3.94
C ILE A 124 -9.75 -15.11 -3.57
N GLY A 125 -9.21 -15.93 -4.49
CA GLY A 125 -8.98 -17.34 -4.25
C GLY A 125 -8.01 -17.59 -3.09
N THR A 126 -6.97 -16.77 -2.97
CA THR A 126 -6.05 -16.82 -1.82
C THR A 126 -6.75 -16.46 -0.50
N ALA A 127 -7.60 -15.44 -0.51
CA ALA A 127 -8.36 -15.02 0.66
C ALA A 127 -9.42 -16.06 1.08
N LEU A 128 -10.17 -16.63 0.13
CA LEU A 128 -11.16 -17.69 0.39
C LEU A 128 -10.52 -18.91 1.06
N LYS A 129 -9.36 -19.36 0.57
CA LYS A 129 -8.63 -20.47 1.20
C LYS A 129 -8.19 -20.14 2.62
N TYR A 130 -7.77 -18.91 2.86
CA TYR A 130 -7.35 -18.48 4.20
C TYR A 130 -8.53 -18.36 5.15
N ILE A 131 -9.62 -17.72 4.73
CA ILE A 131 -10.84 -17.55 5.50
C ILE A 131 -11.49 -18.91 5.81
N GLY A 132 -11.43 -19.87 4.88
CA GLY A 132 -11.96 -21.22 5.09
C GLY A 132 -11.25 -21.92 6.25
N LYS A 133 -9.91 -21.78 6.35
CA LYS A 133 -9.15 -22.29 7.50
C LYS A 133 -9.59 -21.66 8.82
N LEU A 134 -9.96 -20.38 8.80
CA LEU A 134 -10.48 -19.69 9.99
C LEU A 134 -11.83 -20.26 10.40
N LYS A 135 -12.72 -20.50 9.43
CA LYS A 135 -14.04 -21.11 9.66
C LYS A 135 -13.92 -22.54 10.18
N VAL A 136 -13.05 -23.38 9.60
CA VAL A 136 -12.76 -24.73 10.12
C VAL A 136 -12.28 -24.65 11.58
N SER A 137 -11.34 -23.74 11.88
CA SER A 137 -10.85 -23.56 13.26
C SER A 137 -11.97 -23.12 14.23
N ASP A 138 -12.92 -22.31 13.77
CA ASP A 138 -14.08 -21.88 14.55
C ASP A 138 -15.06 -23.04 14.77
N CYS A 139 -15.31 -23.87 13.75
CA CYS A 139 -16.16 -25.07 13.86
C CYS A 139 -15.58 -26.08 14.85
N ILE A 140 -14.26 -26.31 14.82
CA ILE A 140 -13.56 -27.19 15.77
C ILE A 140 -13.75 -26.70 17.22
N LYS A 141 -13.65 -25.38 17.45
CA LYS A 141 -13.84 -24.80 18.79
C LYS A 141 -15.28 -24.93 19.30
N ASN A 142 -16.26 -24.88 18.39
CA ASN A 142 -17.68 -24.94 18.72
C ASN A 142 -18.26 -26.36 18.58
N GLN A 143 -17.44 -27.37 18.23
CA GLN A 143 -17.85 -28.76 18.01
C GLN A 143 -18.95 -28.92 16.94
N ASP A 144 -18.97 -28.07 15.92
CA ASP A 144 -19.91 -28.14 14.79
C ASP A 144 -19.32 -28.98 13.64
N GLU A 145 -19.49 -30.30 13.73
CA GLU A 145 -18.94 -31.24 12.75
C GLU A 145 -19.63 -31.14 11.37
N LYS A 146 -20.91 -30.76 11.33
CA LYS A 146 -21.64 -30.63 10.05
C LYS A 146 -21.10 -29.47 9.23
N VAL A 147 -21.04 -28.28 9.82
CA VAL A 147 -20.55 -27.08 9.12
C VAL A 147 -19.06 -27.19 8.81
N LYS A 148 -18.30 -27.88 9.67
CA LYS A 148 -16.90 -28.22 9.40
C LYS A 148 -16.76 -29.06 8.13
N ALA A 149 -17.50 -30.17 8.01
CA ALA A 149 -17.44 -31.04 6.85
C ALA A 149 -17.83 -30.29 5.55
N GLU A 150 -18.89 -29.48 5.59
CA GLU A 150 -19.28 -28.63 4.44
C GLU A 150 -18.17 -27.64 4.04
N THR A 151 -17.55 -27.00 5.03
CA THR A 151 -16.45 -26.05 4.81
C THR A 151 -15.22 -26.73 4.22
N GLU A 152 -14.85 -27.90 4.73
CA GLU A 152 -13.73 -28.71 4.25
C GLU A 152 -13.95 -29.21 2.82
N ASN A 153 -15.18 -29.63 2.49
CA ASN A 153 -15.57 -30.02 1.15
C ASN A 153 -15.41 -28.85 0.16
N LEU A 154 -15.91 -27.65 0.48
CA LEU A 154 -15.69 -26.48 -0.39
C LEU A 154 -14.19 -26.14 -0.49
N MET A 155 -13.45 -26.22 0.62
CA MET A 155 -12.01 -25.98 0.60
C MET A 155 -11.24 -26.96 -0.31
N ALA A 156 -11.70 -28.21 -0.40
CA ALA A 156 -11.16 -29.19 -1.34
C ALA A 156 -11.39 -28.73 -2.79
N LEU A 157 -12.61 -28.32 -3.15
CA LEU A 157 -12.94 -27.76 -4.47
C LEU A 157 -12.11 -26.51 -4.81
N LEU A 158 -11.91 -25.60 -3.84
CA LEU A 158 -11.04 -24.44 -4.02
C LEU A 158 -9.56 -24.83 -4.24
N LYS A 159 -9.13 -26.00 -3.75
CA LYS A 159 -7.76 -26.49 -3.90
C LYS A 159 -7.57 -27.24 -5.22
N THR A 160 -8.53 -28.03 -5.67
CA THR A 160 -8.44 -28.79 -6.92
C THR A 160 -8.88 -27.93 -8.11
N ASP A 161 -10.16 -27.56 -8.12
CA ASP A 161 -10.85 -27.12 -9.34
C ASP A 161 -10.60 -25.65 -9.60
N LEU A 162 -10.57 -24.81 -8.56
CA LEU A 162 -10.21 -23.40 -8.72
C LEU A 162 -8.74 -23.23 -9.13
N ASN A 163 -7.87 -24.17 -8.75
CA ASN A 163 -6.46 -24.11 -9.16
C ASN A 163 -6.29 -24.38 -10.66
N SER A 164 -6.98 -25.39 -11.19
CA SER A 164 -6.91 -25.76 -12.60
C SER A 164 -7.62 -24.76 -13.52
N THR A 165 -8.74 -24.18 -13.08
CA THR A 165 -9.56 -23.30 -13.90
C THR A 165 -9.17 -21.82 -13.80
N VAL A 166 -9.19 -21.25 -12.60
CA VAL A 166 -9.07 -19.81 -12.38
C VAL A 166 -7.62 -19.40 -12.15
N ASN A 167 -6.91 -20.07 -11.23
CA ASN A 167 -5.58 -19.61 -10.83
C ASN A 167 -4.53 -19.78 -11.94
N LYS A 168 -4.59 -20.88 -12.70
CA LYS A 168 -3.70 -21.11 -13.85
C LYS A 168 -3.92 -20.02 -14.92
N THR A 169 -5.17 -19.84 -15.32
CA THR A 169 -5.57 -18.84 -16.33
C THR A 169 -5.22 -17.41 -15.90
N ALA A 170 -5.41 -17.07 -14.63
CA ALA A 170 -5.00 -15.78 -14.07
C ALA A 170 -3.48 -15.59 -14.09
N ALA A 171 -2.70 -16.64 -13.75
CA ALA A 171 -1.25 -16.59 -13.81
C ALA A 171 -0.72 -16.39 -15.24
N GLU A 172 -1.26 -17.12 -16.20
CA GLU A 172 -0.91 -17.00 -17.62
C GLU A 172 -1.27 -15.63 -18.19
N SER A 173 -2.48 -15.14 -17.89
CA SER A 173 -2.94 -13.80 -18.27
C SER A 173 -2.00 -12.71 -17.70
N LEU A 174 -1.58 -12.85 -16.44
CA LEU A 174 -0.65 -11.91 -15.82
C LEU A 174 0.74 -11.94 -16.48
N LEU A 175 1.22 -13.13 -16.88
CA LEU A 175 2.48 -13.28 -17.62
C LEU A 175 2.39 -12.63 -18.99
N LYS A 176 1.29 -12.85 -19.73
CA LYS A 176 1.03 -12.22 -21.03
C LYS A 176 1.03 -10.70 -20.93
N GLN A 177 0.29 -10.14 -19.98
CA GLN A 177 0.27 -8.69 -19.73
C GLN A 177 1.65 -8.12 -19.39
N LYS A 178 2.45 -8.85 -18.59
CA LYS A 178 3.82 -8.42 -18.28
C LYS A 178 4.73 -8.41 -19.51
N ARG A 179 4.60 -9.39 -20.41
CA ARG A 179 5.39 -9.48 -21.65
C ARG A 179 5.02 -8.37 -22.63
N GLN A 180 3.73 -8.05 -22.73
CA GLN A 180 3.21 -7.03 -23.65
C GLN A 180 3.38 -5.60 -23.12
N LYS A 181 3.64 -5.42 -21.83
CA LYS A 181 3.81 -4.11 -21.23
C LYS A 181 5.09 -3.44 -21.74
N THR A 182 4.91 -2.40 -22.55
CA THR A 182 5.99 -1.49 -22.92
C THR A 182 6.37 -0.61 -21.72
N VAL A 183 7.67 -0.50 -21.43
CA VAL A 183 8.20 0.37 -20.38
C VAL A 183 8.96 1.50 -21.05
N ILE A 184 8.41 2.70 -21.01
CA ILE A 184 9.09 3.90 -21.49
C ILE A 184 10.08 4.34 -20.41
N LEU A 185 11.37 4.39 -20.76
CA LEU A 185 12.41 4.92 -19.90
C LEU A 185 12.56 6.43 -20.16
N PRO A 186 12.79 7.25 -19.12
CA PRO A 186 13.07 8.66 -19.32
C PRO A 186 14.38 8.84 -20.08
N SER A 187 14.46 9.89 -20.88
CA SER A 187 15.71 10.23 -21.56
C SER A 187 16.74 10.78 -20.58
N THR A 188 18.02 10.79 -20.96
CA THR A 188 19.08 11.46 -20.20
C THR A 188 18.76 12.95 -20.02
N GLU A 189 18.15 13.57 -21.04
CA GLU A 189 17.79 14.99 -20.99
C GLU A 189 16.69 15.24 -19.96
N ASP A 190 15.61 14.44 -19.97
CA ASP A 190 14.55 14.51 -18.94
C ASP A 190 15.11 14.41 -17.51
N ILE A 191 16.11 13.54 -17.30
CA ILE A 191 16.76 13.37 -16.00
C ILE A 191 17.57 14.60 -15.63
N LYS A 192 18.30 15.20 -16.58
CA LYS A 192 19.05 16.44 -16.35
C LYS A 192 18.09 17.59 -16.03
N THR A 193 17.06 17.79 -16.84
CA THR A 193 16.03 18.82 -16.63
C THR A 193 15.39 18.70 -15.26
N LEU A 194 14.98 17.49 -14.86
CA LEU A 194 14.44 17.26 -13.52
C LEU A 194 15.49 17.54 -12.42
N ASN A 195 16.73 17.09 -12.60
CA ASN A 195 17.78 17.28 -11.60
C ASN A 195 18.13 18.75 -11.37
N LEU A 196 18.17 19.55 -12.44
CA LEU A 196 18.40 21.00 -12.38
C LEU A 196 17.25 21.69 -11.66
N TYR A 197 16.01 21.42 -12.09
CA TYR A 197 14.81 21.95 -11.43
C TYR A 197 14.79 21.64 -9.93
N LEU A 198 15.11 20.39 -9.55
CA LEU A 198 15.16 20.00 -8.15
C LEU A 198 16.24 20.78 -7.40
N LEU A 199 17.46 20.91 -7.92
CA LEU A 199 18.56 21.61 -7.25
C LEU A 199 18.26 23.10 -7.05
N GLU A 200 17.77 23.79 -8.08
CA GLU A 200 17.43 25.21 -8.01
C GLU A 200 16.36 25.49 -6.94
N ASN A 201 15.28 24.71 -6.95
CA ASN A 201 14.19 24.89 -6.00
C ASN A 201 14.59 24.49 -4.58
N LEU A 202 15.48 23.50 -4.44
CA LEU A 202 15.98 23.05 -3.14
C LEU A 202 16.87 24.12 -2.52
N ASN A 203 17.77 24.73 -3.28
CA ASN A 203 18.56 25.90 -2.87
C ASN A 203 17.66 27.07 -2.48
N LYS A 204 16.67 27.42 -3.32
CA LYS A 204 15.72 28.50 -3.05
C LYS A 204 15.02 28.33 -1.70
N HIS A 205 14.44 27.16 -1.44
CA HIS A 205 13.71 26.92 -0.19
C HIS A 205 14.63 26.72 1.02
N TYR A 206 15.85 26.21 0.82
CA TYR A 206 16.86 26.14 1.86
C TYR A 206 17.23 27.54 2.36
N GLN A 207 17.54 28.48 1.46
CA GLN A 207 17.91 29.84 1.85
C GLN A 207 16.78 30.56 2.60
N VAL A 208 15.54 30.43 2.12
CA VAL A 208 14.37 31.02 2.81
C VAL A 208 14.20 30.45 4.22
N LEU A 209 14.46 29.16 4.43
CA LEU A 209 14.30 28.53 5.73
C LEU A 209 15.48 28.82 6.67
N MET A 210 16.66 29.13 6.12
CA MET A 210 17.84 29.58 6.88
C MET A 210 17.67 31.00 7.43
N THR A 211 16.94 31.90 6.73
CA THR A 211 16.69 33.26 7.22
C THR A 211 15.59 33.32 8.27
N GLY A 212 14.67 32.36 8.27
CA GLY A 212 13.62 32.27 9.27
C GLY A 212 12.62 31.16 8.96
N PHE A 213 11.86 30.73 9.96
CA PHE A 213 10.90 29.65 9.77
C PHE A 213 9.77 30.06 8.81
N ASN A 214 9.58 29.26 7.76
CA ASN A 214 8.48 29.42 6.81
C ASN A 214 7.83 28.06 6.51
N GLN A 215 6.54 27.93 6.83
CA GLN A 215 5.80 26.66 6.68
C GLN A 215 5.80 26.14 5.24
N HIS A 216 5.64 27.04 4.26
CA HIS A 216 5.60 26.64 2.85
C HIS A 216 6.98 26.14 2.40
N SER A 217 8.06 26.88 2.70
CA SER A 217 9.43 26.49 2.35
C SER A 217 9.86 25.21 3.05
N PHE A 218 9.49 24.99 4.31
CA PHE A 218 9.69 23.71 5.00
C PHE A 218 9.06 22.54 4.21
N LEU A 219 7.79 22.68 3.83
CA LEU A 219 7.07 21.63 3.10
C LEU A 219 7.66 21.40 1.69
N GLN A 220 8.10 22.45 1.00
CA GLN A 220 8.73 22.30 -0.32
C GLN A 220 10.13 21.69 -0.22
N LEU A 221 10.96 22.16 0.71
CA LEU A 221 12.30 21.61 0.95
C LEU A 221 12.20 20.12 1.28
N ASN A 222 11.26 19.72 2.15
CA ASN A 222 11.02 18.31 2.49
C ASN A 222 10.66 17.45 1.26
N LYS A 223 9.76 17.95 0.39
CA LYS A 223 9.38 17.27 -0.86
C LYS A 223 10.54 17.17 -1.86
N LEU A 224 11.29 18.25 -2.03
CA LEU A 224 12.41 18.32 -2.95
C LEU A 224 13.57 17.44 -2.47
N SER A 225 13.89 17.43 -1.18
CA SER A 225 14.88 16.56 -0.56
C SER A 225 14.53 15.08 -0.74
N LEU A 226 13.27 14.68 -0.55
CA LEU A 226 12.82 13.32 -0.81
C LEU A 226 13.05 12.91 -2.26
N ILE A 227 12.58 13.73 -3.22
CA ILE A 227 12.69 13.38 -4.65
C ILE A 227 14.13 13.44 -5.14
N LYS A 228 14.93 14.42 -4.70
CA LYS A 228 16.35 14.49 -5.07
C LYS A 228 17.11 13.27 -4.56
N THR A 229 16.86 12.85 -3.31
CA THR A 229 17.46 11.63 -2.75
C THR A 229 17.00 10.38 -3.52
N LEU A 230 15.72 10.32 -3.91
CA LEU A 230 15.17 9.21 -4.68
C LEU A 230 15.83 9.07 -6.05
N VAL A 231 15.91 10.18 -6.80
CA VAL A 231 16.50 10.23 -8.15
C VAL A 231 17.98 9.89 -8.09
N PHE A 232 18.71 10.44 -7.11
CA PHE A 232 20.14 10.14 -6.91
C PHE A 232 20.39 8.65 -6.65
N ASN A 233 19.56 8.01 -5.81
CA ASN A 233 19.74 6.60 -5.46
C ASN A 233 19.04 5.63 -6.42
N ARG A 234 18.22 6.11 -7.37
CA ARG A 234 17.40 5.31 -8.30
C ARG A 234 16.59 4.20 -7.60
N ARG A 235 16.10 4.48 -6.40
CA ARG A 235 15.40 3.49 -5.54
C ARG A 235 13.92 3.43 -5.84
N ARG A 236 13.26 2.38 -5.34
CA ARG A 236 11.80 2.32 -5.36
C ARG A 236 11.24 3.41 -4.44
N PRO A 237 10.24 4.19 -4.88
CA PRO A 237 9.65 5.26 -4.07
C PRO A 237 9.22 4.82 -2.67
N GLY A 238 8.69 3.59 -2.54
CA GLY A 238 8.22 3.04 -1.28
C GLY A 238 9.32 2.86 -0.23
N GLU A 239 10.53 2.48 -0.63
CA GLU A 239 11.64 2.23 0.29
C GLU A 239 12.04 3.55 0.98
N LEU A 240 12.35 4.58 0.18
CA LEU A 240 12.87 5.84 0.70
C LEU A 240 11.82 6.71 1.39
N GLN A 241 10.57 6.75 0.89
CA GLN A 241 9.54 7.60 1.50
C GLN A 241 9.18 7.20 2.95
N ARG A 242 9.55 5.98 3.35
CA ARG A 242 9.35 5.42 4.69
C ARG A 242 10.65 5.36 5.51
N ALA A 243 11.74 5.94 5.02
CA ALA A 243 12.98 6.06 5.79
C ALA A 243 12.70 6.73 7.14
N LEU A 244 13.31 6.19 8.20
CA LEU A 244 13.11 6.68 9.56
C LEU A 244 14.18 7.71 9.94
N VAL A 245 13.84 8.58 10.90
CA VAL A 245 14.82 9.50 11.51
C VAL A 245 15.95 8.71 12.17
N THR A 246 15.63 7.56 12.78
CA THR A 246 16.61 6.65 13.37
C THR A 246 17.58 6.07 12.33
N ASP A 247 17.08 5.73 11.14
CA ASP A 247 17.92 5.25 10.04
C ASP A 247 18.93 6.32 9.65
N TYR A 248 18.46 7.57 9.52
CA TYR A 248 19.30 8.72 9.16
C TYR A 248 20.31 9.10 10.26
N LYS A 249 19.96 8.94 11.54
CA LYS A 249 20.89 9.18 12.66
C LYS A 249 22.06 8.19 12.67
N ASN A 250 21.87 7.00 12.11
CA ASN A 250 22.92 6.00 11.93
C ASN A 250 23.72 6.21 10.62
N LEU A 251 23.78 7.45 10.13
CA LEU A 251 24.52 7.81 8.93
C LEU A 251 26.02 7.61 9.16
N GLN A 252 26.64 6.92 8.20
CA GLN A 252 28.07 6.66 8.16
C GLN A 252 28.72 7.55 7.11
N VAL A 253 29.86 8.12 7.47
CA VAL A 253 30.71 8.92 6.58
C VAL A 253 31.70 7.96 5.92
N ILE A 254 31.71 7.93 4.58
CA ILE A 254 32.69 7.22 3.77
C ILE A 254 33.41 8.23 2.86
N GLU A 255 34.57 7.87 2.33
CA GLU A 255 35.37 8.76 1.47
C GLU A 255 34.56 9.28 0.26
N GLU A 256 33.68 8.43 -0.29
CA GLU A 256 32.83 8.72 -1.45
C GLU A 256 31.50 9.42 -1.11
N GLY A 257 31.21 9.71 0.17
CA GLY A 257 30.00 10.42 0.59
C GLY A 257 29.43 9.98 1.94
N ASN A 258 28.20 10.41 2.23
CA ASN A 258 27.48 9.96 3.42
C ASN A 258 26.47 8.89 3.02
N HIS A 259 26.26 7.86 3.83
CA HIS A 259 25.20 6.89 3.57
C HIS A 259 24.52 6.41 4.85
N PHE A 260 23.28 5.96 4.73
CA PHE A 260 22.57 5.29 5.81
C PHE A 260 21.77 4.10 5.28
N SER A 261 21.46 3.15 6.14
CA SER A 261 20.73 1.93 5.75
C SER A 261 19.25 2.04 6.10
N ILE A 262 18.38 1.74 5.13
CA ILE A 262 16.93 1.63 5.31
C ILE A 262 16.46 0.18 5.17
N ARG A 263 15.28 -0.12 5.72
CA ARG A 263 14.67 -1.45 5.63
C ARG A 263 14.13 -1.74 4.22
N GLY A 264 14.73 -2.72 3.55
CA GLY A 264 14.27 -3.31 2.30
C GLY A 264 13.37 -4.53 2.47
N LYS A 265 13.11 -5.23 1.36
CA LYS A 265 12.28 -6.44 1.34
C LYS A 265 12.89 -7.53 2.23
N LEU A 266 12.04 -8.26 2.97
CA LEU A 266 12.45 -9.32 3.90
C LEU A 266 13.43 -8.85 4.99
N GLY A 267 13.40 -7.56 5.35
CA GLY A 267 14.26 -7.01 6.40
C GLY A 267 15.69 -6.73 5.99
N ARG A 268 16.06 -6.94 4.71
CA ARG A 268 17.42 -6.63 4.23
C ARG A 268 17.73 -5.15 4.37
N GLY A 269 18.90 -4.81 4.89
CA GLY A 269 19.41 -3.44 4.89
C GLY A 269 19.72 -2.97 3.47
N VAL A 270 19.35 -1.74 3.16
CA VAL A 270 19.52 -1.15 1.83
C VAL A 270 20.20 0.21 2.00
N PRO A 271 21.42 0.41 1.44
CA PRO A 271 22.12 1.69 1.58
C PRO A 271 21.46 2.77 0.73
N VAL A 272 21.42 3.98 1.29
CA VAL A 272 20.99 5.24 0.69
C VAL A 272 22.15 6.23 0.79
N LEU A 273 22.67 6.65 -0.35
CA LEU A 273 23.72 7.66 -0.48
C LEU A 273 23.12 9.06 -0.38
N ILE A 274 23.82 9.95 0.30
CA ILE A 274 23.43 11.33 0.58
C ILE A 274 24.61 12.26 0.28
N THR A 275 24.39 13.22 -0.62
CA THR A 275 25.37 14.28 -0.89
C THR A 275 25.45 15.25 0.29
N LYS A 276 26.58 15.96 0.43
CA LYS A 276 26.76 16.99 1.47
C LYS A 276 25.64 18.03 1.46
N HIS A 277 25.17 18.41 0.27
CA HIS A 277 24.08 19.38 0.11
C HIS A 277 22.73 18.84 0.61
N ILE A 278 22.36 17.61 0.24
CA ILE A 278 21.13 16.97 0.73
C ILE A 278 21.21 16.80 2.25
N LYS A 279 22.38 16.43 2.80
CA LYS A 279 22.60 16.32 4.23
C LYS A 279 22.24 17.62 4.96
N LYS A 280 22.80 18.76 4.53
CA LYS A 280 22.48 20.08 5.11
C LYS A 280 20.99 20.37 5.11
N CYS A 281 20.29 20.01 4.04
CA CYS A 281 18.86 20.23 3.92
C CYS A 281 18.04 19.32 4.84
N LEU A 282 18.44 18.05 4.98
CA LEU A 282 17.81 17.12 5.93
C LEU A 282 18.04 17.56 7.37
N ASP A 283 19.26 17.99 7.72
CA ASP A 283 19.60 18.53 9.05
C ASP A 283 18.72 19.74 9.39
N LEU A 284 18.59 20.70 8.46
CA LEU A 284 17.71 21.88 8.62
C LEU A 284 16.24 21.49 8.74
N LEU A 285 15.78 20.51 7.95
CA LEU A 285 14.41 20.01 8.06
C LEU A 285 14.16 19.38 9.44
N LEU A 286 15.12 18.61 9.97
CA LEU A 286 14.99 17.97 11.27
C LEU A 286 14.91 19.00 12.41
N SER A 287 15.69 20.09 12.34
CA SER A 287 15.65 21.15 13.36
C SER A 287 14.34 21.95 13.34
N CYS A 288 13.72 22.13 12.17
CA CYS A 288 12.46 22.86 12.01
C CYS A 288 11.19 22.03 12.28
N ARG A 289 11.27 20.71 12.54
CA ARG A 289 10.08 19.82 12.66
C ARG A 289 9.04 20.30 13.67
N LYS A 290 9.51 20.75 14.84
CA LYS A 290 8.63 21.21 15.93
C LYS A 290 7.85 22.46 15.51
N GLN A 291 8.52 23.43 14.92
CA GLN A 291 7.90 24.66 14.41
C GLN A 291 6.91 24.37 13.27
N ALA A 292 7.22 23.36 12.45
CA ALA A 292 6.33 22.93 11.38
C ALA A 292 5.07 22.19 11.83
N GLY A 293 4.95 21.86 13.13
CA GLY A 293 3.84 21.09 13.68
C GLY A 293 3.90 19.60 13.33
N VAL A 294 5.08 19.07 13.01
CA VAL A 294 5.26 17.63 12.87
C VAL A 294 5.27 17.00 14.27
N ASP A 295 4.43 15.99 14.47
CA ASP A 295 4.36 15.26 15.74
C ASP A 295 5.78 14.77 16.15
N PRO A 296 6.23 15.04 17.39
CA PRO A 296 7.55 14.61 17.88
C PRO A 296 7.77 13.10 17.78
N ASN A 297 6.70 12.30 17.87
CA ASN A 297 6.75 10.85 17.78
C ASN A 297 6.66 10.33 16.33
N ASN A 298 6.46 11.19 15.33
CA ASN A 298 6.45 10.79 13.94
C ASN A 298 7.84 10.25 13.55
N PRO A 299 7.98 8.94 13.25
CA PRO A 299 9.30 8.33 13.07
C PRO A 299 9.88 8.58 11.68
N TYR A 300 9.08 9.07 10.72
CA TYR A 300 9.50 9.21 9.34
C TYR A 300 10.43 10.41 9.15
N LEU A 301 11.52 10.21 8.43
CA LEU A 301 12.46 11.25 8.01
C LEU A 301 11.73 12.36 7.24
N PHE A 302 10.91 11.95 6.26
CA PHE A 302 10.05 12.82 5.46
C PHE A 302 8.63 12.94 6.04
N GLY A 303 8.54 13.02 7.37
CA GLY A 303 7.29 13.21 8.12
C GLY A 303 6.67 14.58 7.86
N ILE A 304 5.34 14.65 7.91
CA ILE A 304 4.58 15.90 7.72
C ILE A 304 3.53 16.08 8.84
N PRO A 305 3.05 17.32 9.07
CA PRO A 305 2.02 17.59 10.07
C PRO A 305 0.72 16.85 9.81
N GLN A 306 -0.03 16.58 10.88
CA GLN A 306 -1.37 16.01 10.80
C GLN A 306 -2.34 17.03 10.18
N THR A 307 -3.34 16.58 9.42
CA THR A 307 -4.42 17.50 9.01
C THR A 307 -5.47 17.60 10.12
N LYS A 308 -6.11 18.77 10.24
CA LYS A 308 -7.09 19.08 11.28
C LYS A 308 -8.32 18.13 11.29
N ASN A 309 -8.60 17.46 10.18
CA ASN A 309 -9.80 16.61 10.00
C ASN A 309 -9.52 15.10 10.07
N GLU A 310 -8.30 14.69 10.42
CA GLU A 310 -7.96 13.27 10.47
C GLU A 310 -8.21 12.69 11.87
N THR A 311 -9.24 11.86 11.98
CA THR A 311 -9.57 11.06 13.18
C THR A 311 -8.60 9.89 13.42
N ASN A 312 -7.68 9.64 12.48
CA ASN A 312 -6.74 8.52 12.56
C ASN A 312 -5.42 8.95 13.22
N LYS A 313 -5.01 8.23 14.27
CA LYS A 313 -3.71 8.38 14.97
C LYS A 313 -2.49 7.92 14.15
N ASN A 314 -2.53 7.97 12.82
CA ASN A 314 -1.49 7.43 11.95
C ASN A 314 -0.52 8.54 11.54
N PHE A 315 0.79 8.33 11.71
CA PHE A 315 1.78 9.33 11.36
C PHE A 315 1.87 9.52 9.85
N ARG A 316 1.81 10.78 9.40
CA ARG A 316 1.86 11.12 7.97
C ARG A 316 3.29 11.29 7.49
N HIS A 317 3.52 10.88 6.26
CA HIS A 317 4.78 11.10 5.54
C HIS A 317 4.49 11.46 4.08
N LEU A 318 5.48 12.03 3.41
CA LEU A 318 5.38 12.34 1.99
C LEU A 318 5.29 11.06 1.14
N ARG A 319 4.52 11.12 0.04
CA ARG A 319 4.40 10.04 -0.95
C ARG A 319 5.18 10.39 -2.21
N ALA A 320 6.31 9.73 -2.43
CA ALA A 320 7.25 10.06 -3.48
C ALA A 320 6.67 9.93 -4.90
N VAL A 321 5.81 8.93 -5.13
CA VAL A 321 5.16 8.69 -6.45
C VAL A 321 4.42 9.93 -6.97
N ASN A 322 3.66 10.58 -6.10
CA ASN A 322 2.85 11.74 -6.52
C ASN A 322 3.75 12.96 -6.74
N LEU A 323 4.83 13.07 -5.96
CA LEU A 323 5.76 14.19 -6.03
C LEU A 323 6.65 14.12 -7.28
N ILE A 324 7.16 12.94 -7.63
CA ILE A 324 8.00 12.80 -8.83
C ILE A 324 7.20 13.18 -10.07
N ARG A 325 5.99 12.62 -10.25
CA ARG A 325 5.08 12.98 -11.35
C ARG A 325 4.79 14.47 -11.40
N LYS A 326 4.53 15.10 -10.24
CA LYS A 326 4.28 16.53 -10.14
C LYS A 326 5.49 17.36 -10.61
N TYR A 327 6.69 17.01 -10.17
CA TYR A 327 7.89 17.78 -10.51
C TYR A 327 8.34 17.55 -11.95
N SER A 328 8.17 16.33 -12.49
CA SER A 328 8.36 16.04 -13.92
C SER A 328 7.54 16.98 -14.80
N VAL A 329 6.24 17.09 -14.54
CA VAL A 329 5.34 17.98 -15.29
C VAL A 329 5.78 19.44 -15.13
N LYS A 330 6.14 19.87 -13.91
CA LYS A 330 6.55 21.25 -13.66
C LYS A 330 7.85 21.66 -14.36
N CYS A 331 8.78 20.73 -14.58
CA CYS A 331 10.02 21.01 -15.27
C CYS A 331 9.96 20.70 -16.77
N GLY A 332 8.80 20.31 -17.31
CA GLY A 332 8.65 19.95 -18.72
C GLY A 332 9.29 18.61 -19.11
N ALA A 333 9.75 17.82 -18.13
CA ALA A 333 10.27 16.49 -18.40
C ALA A 333 9.15 15.49 -18.66
N ASN A 334 9.38 14.51 -19.52
CA ASN A 334 8.37 13.53 -19.90
C ASN A 334 7.78 12.81 -18.66
N PRO A 335 6.46 12.80 -18.48
CA PRO A 335 5.80 12.13 -17.35
C PRO A 335 5.96 10.60 -17.31
N ALA A 336 6.60 9.99 -18.33
CA ALA A 336 7.05 8.59 -18.35
C ALA A 336 8.02 8.20 -17.19
N LEU A 337 8.36 9.16 -16.34
CA LEU A 337 9.00 9.05 -15.03
C LEU A 337 8.12 8.29 -13.99
N GLU A 338 7.49 7.18 -14.40
CA GLU A 338 6.66 6.34 -13.54
C GLU A 338 7.50 5.33 -12.73
N GLN A 339 6.88 4.81 -11.66
CA GLN A 339 7.46 4.07 -10.52
C GLN A 339 8.52 2.97 -10.80
N ARG A 340 8.60 2.45 -12.03
CA ARG A 340 9.50 1.35 -12.41
C ARG A 340 10.59 1.76 -13.40
N SER A 341 10.45 2.91 -14.07
CA SER A 341 11.39 3.34 -15.11
C SER A 341 12.75 3.68 -14.52
N PHE A 342 12.81 4.37 -13.37
CA PHE A 342 14.06 4.70 -12.68
C PHE A 342 14.81 3.50 -12.09
N VAL A 343 14.09 2.50 -11.60
CA VAL A 343 14.68 1.31 -10.94
C VAL A 343 15.35 0.39 -11.96
N ASN A 344 14.90 0.45 -13.22
CA ASN A 344 15.39 -0.38 -14.32
C ASN A 344 16.48 0.31 -15.15
N MET A 345 16.90 1.53 -14.79
CA MET A 345 18.04 2.19 -15.44
C MET A 345 19.34 1.58 -14.94
N SER A 346 20.02 0.78 -15.79
CA SER A 346 21.41 0.33 -15.61
C SER A 346 22.28 1.49 -15.15
N ARG A 347 23.20 1.28 -14.21
CA ARG A 347 24.17 2.31 -13.79
C ARG A 347 25.08 2.64 -14.97
N PRO A 348 25.03 3.82 -15.61
CA PRO A 348 26.21 4.32 -16.29
C PRO A 348 27.13 4.92 -15.21
N ASN A 349 28.44 4.76 -15.38
CA ASN A 349 29.44 5.50 -14.63
C ASN A 349 29.25 7.00 -14.88
N LEU A 350 28.40 7.64 -14.09
CA LEU A 350 28.21 9.09 -14.12
C LEU A 350 28.20 9.56 -12.67
N PHE A 351 29.38 9.47 -12.06
CA PHE A 351 29.81 10.50 -11.11
C PHE A 351 29.94 11.79 -11.92
N PHE A 352 28.97 12.69 -11.76
CA PHE A 352 29.12 14.11 -12.03
C PHE A 352 28.50 14.87 -10.87
#